data_AF-A0A9X2VME3-F1
#
_entry.id   AF-A0A9X2VME3-F1
#
_cell.length_a   1.000
_cell.length_b   1.000
_cell.length_c   1.000
_cell.angle_alpha   90.00
_cell.angle_beta   90.00
_cell.angle_gamma   90.00
#
_symmetry.space_group_name_H-M   'P 1'
#
loop_
_entity.id
_entity.type
_entity.pdbx_description
1 polymer ?
#
loop_
_entity_poly.entity_id
_entity_poly.type
_entity_poly.pdbx_seq_one_letter_code
_entity_poly.pdbx_strand_id
1 'polypeptide(L)'
;MIENSAAGLVKLDAEVSVTVTREEHHQLALARYTVTDGQQRHVAVELAWCTIGAGKYRGERGVEVRLDGQRVGELTFLMSRRYAPLVTQVIARGGRPGCSATVQRGARGLEVVLSLPRHGDGVLPLPAPTETGPETGFTPPVVPLPARPANPFTKHRPAWIVAAAVVGLMVIIGLANGGGKQPSTTNTAAEVSASATTTKAAPTTTTTTAQPTTTTTTTTTTTTQPTTTTTTVEKPVVAPPAPPVVPQPVPKPAPAPAPEPVSDCDKNYSGCVPIASDVDCAGGSGNGPAYVSGPVRVIGSDIYKLDNDGDGIGCES
;
A
#
# COMPACT_ATOMS: atom_id res chain seq x y z
N MET A 1 -25.15 -5.38 18.03
CA MET A 1 -24.24 -5.86 19.10
C MET A 1 -23.13 -6.64 18.42
N ILE A 2 -21.85 -6.46 18.80
CA ILE A 2 -20.75 -7.25 18.22
C ILE A 2 -20.80 -8.64 18.84
N GLU A 3 -20.79 -9.68 18.02
CA GLU A 3 -21.04 -11.05 18.46
C GLU A 3 -19.77 -11.87 18.75
N ASN A 4 -18.59 -11.27 18.60
CA ASN A 4 -17.30 -11.90 18.95
C ASN A 4 -16.42 -11.01 19.84
N SER A 5 -15.31 -11.58 20.30
CA SER A 5 -14.40 -10.89 21.22
C SER A 5 -13.64 -9.77 20.50
N ALA A 6 -14.01 -8.52 20.76
CA ALA A 6 -13.25 -7.34 20.37
C ALA A 6 -12.13 -6.96 21.36
N ALA A 7 -11.89 -7.81 22.37
CA ALA A 7 -10.96 -7.54 23.45
C ALA A 7 -9.53 -7.33 22.94
N GLY A 8 -8.90 -6.23 23.35
CA GLY A 8 -7.53 -5.87 22.96
C GLY A 8 -7.40 -5.31 21.53
N LEU A 9 -8.50 -5.10 20.81
CA LEU A 9 -8.48 -4.39 19.53
C LEU A 9 -8.66 -2.90 19.77
N VAL A 10 -7.78 -2.11 19.16
CA VAL A 10 -7.97 -0.68 19.00
C VAL A 10 -8.92 -0.48 17.82
N LYS A 11 -10.16 -0.11 18.13
CA LYS A 11 -11.23 -0.03 17.14
C LYS A 11 -11.10 1.25 16.30
N LEU A 12 -10.93 1.08 15.00
CA LEU A 12 -10.95 2.13 13.99
C LEU A 12 -12.38 2.65 13.78
N ASP A 13 -12.50 3.91 13.38
CA ASP A 13 -13.78 4.52 13.02
C ASP A 13 -14.43 3.80 11.84
N ALA A 14 -15.76 3.68 11.90
CA ALA A 14 -16.57 2.90 10.98
C ALA A 14 -17.37 3.85 10.07
N GLU A 15 -16.76 4.30 8.97
CA GLU A 15 -17.36 5.31 8.09
C GLU A 15 -17.72 4.76 6.70
N VAL A 16 -16.83 3.96 6.11
CA VAL A 16 -16.98 3.43 4.75
C VAL A 16 -16.91 1.92 4.73
N SER A 17 -17.76 1.32 3.88
CA SER A 17 -17.75 -0.11 3.62
C SER A 17 -16.60 -0.48 2.69
N VAL A 18 -15.78 -1.45 3.08
CA VAL A 18 -14.65 -1.95 2.30
C VAL A 18 -14.79 -3.46 2.14
N THR A 19 -14.78 -3.93 0.90
CA THR A 19 -14.85 -5.35 0.60
C THR A 19 -13.52 -6.02 0.88
N VAL A 20 -13.59 -7.19 1.51
CA VAL A 20 -12.44 -8.09 1.63
C VAL A 20 -12.32 -8.86 0.30
N THR A 21 -11.13 -9.38 0.03
CA THR A 21 -10.89 -10.27 -1.10
C THR A 21 -10.34 -11.60 -0.60
N ARG A 22 -10.49 -12.63 -1.43
CA ARG A 22 -10.01 -14.00 -1.17
C ARG A 22 -10.72 -14.72 -0.02
N GLU A 23 -11.89 -14.24 0.41
CA GLU A 23 -12.68 -14.93 1.44
C GLU A 23 -13.07 -16.37 1.01
N GLU A 24 -13.18 -16.63 -0.29
CA GLU A 24 -13.44 -17.96 -0.85
C GLU A 24 -12.39 -19.01 -0.43
N HIS A 25 -11.17 -18.59 -0.10
CA HIS A 25 -10.11 -19.48 0.37
C HIS A 25 -10.18 -19.73 1.89
N HIS A 26 -11.04 -19.01 2.60
CA HIS A 26 -11.13 -19.01 4.06
C HIS A 26 -12.53 -19.36 4.59
N GLN A 27 -13.35 -20.03 3.79
CA GLN A 27 -14.73 -20.39 4.15
C GLN A 27 -14.82 -21.25 5.43
N LEU A 28 -13.82 -22.08 5.73
CA LEU A 28 -13.77 -22.85 6.97
C LEU A 28 -13.66 -21.96 8.22
N ALA A 29 -12.91 -20.86 8.14
CA ALA A 29 -12.81 -19.92 9.25
C ALA A 29 -14.11 -19.11 9.40
N LEU A 30 -14.72 -18.72 8.28
CA LEU A 30 -15.98 -17.99 8.23
C LEU A 30 -17.18 -18.84 8.64
N ALA A 31 -17.14 -20.15 8.46
CA ALA A 31 -18.24 -21.05 8.81
C ALA A 31 -18.61 -21.03 10.31
N ARG A 32 -17.74 -20.52 11.19
CA ARG A 32 -18.08 -20.28 12.61
C ARG A 32 -19.11 -19.15 12.80
N TYR A 33 -19.26 -18.32 11.76
CA TYR A 33 -20.06 -17.11 11.72
C TYR A 33 -21.23 -17.23 10.74
N THR A 34 -21.77 -18.44 10.57
CA THR A 34 -22.89 -18.69 9.66
C THR A 34 -24.03 -17.69 9.85
N VAL A 35 -24.55 -17.21 8.73
CA VAL A 35 -25.69 -16.30 8.63
C VAL A 35 -26.73 -16.91 7.70
N THR A 36 -27.99 -16.71 8.06
CA THR A 36 -29.13 -17.04 7.19
C THR A 36 -29.16 -16.08 6.00
N ASP A 37 -29.73 -16.53 4.89
CA ASP A 37 -29.87 -15.72 3.68
C ASP A 37 -30.61 -14.40 3.99
N GLY A 38 -30.04 -13.28 3.57
CA GLY A 38 -30.57 -11.94 3.84
C GLY A 38 -30.32 -11.40 5.25
N GLN A 39 -29.61 -12.13 6.11
CA GLN A 39 -29.14 -11.63 7.40
C GLN A 39 -27.66 -11.26 7.36
N GLN A 40 -27.28 -10.32 8.22
CA GLN A 40 -25.89 -9.92 8.44
C GLN A 40 -25.54 -10.12 9.91
N ARG A 41 -24.29 -10.51 10.16
CA ARG A 41 -23.76 -10.70 11.51
C ARG A 41 -22.66 -9.70 11.77
N HIS A 42 -22.80 -8.90 12.83
CA HIS A 42 -21.81 -7.89 13.19
C HIS A 42 -20.68 -8.51 14.02
N VAL A 43 -19.45 -8.35 13.53
CA VAL A 43 -18.24 -8.86 14.16
C VAL A 43 -17.17 -7.77 14.28
N ALA A 44 -16.17 -8.00 15.10
CA ALA A 44 -14.92 -7.25 15.14
C ALA A 44 -13.81 -8.11 14.52
N VAL A 45 -13.04 -7.51 13.62
CA VAL A 45 -11.89 -8.15 12.99
C VAL A 45 -10.62 -7.41 13.35
N GLU A 46 -9.51 -8.12 13.32
CA GLU A 46 -8.16 -7.57 13.37
C GLU A 46 -7.64 -7.35 11.95
N LEU A 47 -6.96 -6.22 11.74
CA LEU A 47 -6.15 -5.98 10.56
C LEU A 47 -4.71 -6.34 10.90
N ALA A 48 -4.06 -7.14 10.08
CA ALA A 48 -2.65 -7.50 10.29
C ALA A 48 -1.85 -7.37 9.00
N TRP A 49 -0.54 -7.31 9.13
CA TRP A 49 0.34 -7.30 7.97
C TRP A 49 0.47 -8.69 7.36
N CYS A 50 0.40 -8.76 6.03
CA CYS A 50 0.75 -9.96 5.28
C CYS A 50 1.63 -9.61 4.07
N THR A 51 2.17 -10.65 3.44
CA THR A 51 2.76 -10.55 2.10
C THR A 51 1.72 -11.00 1.08
N ILE A 52 1.49 -10.20 0.05
CA ILE A 52 0.52 -10.52 -0.99
C ILE A 52 0.97 -11.78 -1.74
N GLY A 53 0.13 -12.82 -1.74
CA GLY A 53 0.49 -14.15 -2.24
C GLY A 53 0.35 -14.34 -3.76
N ALA A 54 -0.47 -13.53 -4.43
CA ALA A 54 -0.76 -13.68 -5.86
C ALA A 54 -1.13 -12.34 -6.54
N GLY A 55 -1.11 -12.34 -7.88
CA GLY A 55 -1.41 -11.18 -8.73
C GLY A 55 -0.20 -10.30 -9.04
N LYS A 56 -0.44 -9.13 -9.65
CA LYS A 56 0.58 -8.16 -10.07
C LYS A 56 1.49 -7.69 -8.92
N TYR A 57 0.97 -7.66 -7.69
CA TYR A 57 1.66 -7.14 -6.51
C TYR A 57 2.14 -8.25 -5.57
N ARG A 58 2.38 -9.46 -6.10
CA ARG A 58 2.89 -10.57 -5.30
C ARG A 58 4.24 -10.20 -4.68
N GLY A 59 4.41 -10.46 -3.38
CA GLY A 59 5.60 -10.12 -2.62
C GLY A 59 5.55 -8.75 -1.94
N GLU A 60 4.63 -7.89 -2.34
CA GLU A 60 4.40 -6.61 -1.68
C GLU A 60 3.71 -6.78 -0.33
N ARG A 61 3.82 -5.74 0.51
CA ARG A 61 3.12 -5.70 1.80
C ARG A 61 1.62 -5.41 1.58
N GLY A 62 0.78 -6.27 2.14
CA GLY A 62 -0.67 -6.16 2.15
C GLY A 62 -1.24 -6.15 3.56
N VAL A 63 -2.53 -5.86 3.68
CA VAL A 63 -3.28 -5.97 4.93
C VAL A 63 -4.19 -7.19 4.84
N GLU A 64 -3.99 -8.16 5.74
CA GLU A 64 -4.90 -9.28 5.93
C GLU A 64 -5.96 -8.96 6.97
N VAL A 65 -7.11 -9.61 6.83
CA VAL A 65 -8.21 -9.54 7.78
C VAL A 65 -8.25 -10.83 8.57
N ARG A 66 -8.29 -10.70 9.91
CA ARG A 66 -8.33 -11.83 10.83
C ARG A 66 -9.55 -11.76 11.72
N LEU A 67 -10.27 -12.86 11.81
CA LEU A 67 -11.42 -13.04 12.69
C LEU A 67 -11.02 -14.08 13.74
N ASP A 68 -11.04 -13.68 15.02
CA ASP A 68 -10.50 -14.47 16.14
C ASP A 68 -9.08 -15.02 15.90
N GLY A 69 -8.23 -14.21 15.27
CA GLY A 69 -6.84 -14.58 14.93
C GLY A 69 -6.69 -15.50 13.72
N GLN A 70 -7.79 -16.00 13.15
CA GLN A 70 -7.78 -16.77 11.90
C GLN A 70 -7.89 -15.84 10.69
N ARG A 71 -7.06 -16.05 9.68
CA ARG A 71 -7.12 -15.29 8.44
C ARG A 71 -8.43 -15.61 7.70
N VAL A 72 -9.18 -14.57 7.35
CA VAL A 72 -10.44 -14.67 6.60
C VAL A 72 -10.39 -14.01 5.23
N GLY A 73 -9.33 -13.28 4.92
CA GLY A 73 -9.10 -12.69 3.61
C GLY A 73 -8.01 -11.63 3.65
N GLU A 74 -7.93 -10.83 2.60
CA GLU A 74 -7.01 -9.69 2.49
C GLU A 74 -7.64 -8.52 1.76
N LEU A 75 -7.16 -7.31 2.04
CA LEU A 75 -7.49 -6.13 1.26
C LEU A 75 -6.75 -6.14 -0.08
N THR A 76 -7.32 -5.47 -1.08
CA THR A 76 -6.59 -5.22 -2.34
C THR A 76 -5.31 -4.43 -2.06
N PHE A 77 -4.35 -4.47 -3.00
CA PHE A 77 -3.09 -3.74 -2.84
C PHE A 77 -3.28 -2.23 -2.60
N LEU A 78 -4.14 -1.57 -3.40
CA LEU A 78 -4.38 -0.14 -3.26
C LEU A 78 -5.05 0.20 -1.92
N MET A 79 -6.00 -0.63 -1.47
CA MET A 79 -6.62 -0.46 -0.16
C MET A 79 -5.62 -0.70 0.97
N SER A 80 -4.76 -1.72 0.83
CA SER A 80 -3.67 -1.98 1.78
C SER A 80 -2.73 -0.77 1.91
N ARG A 81 -2.38 -0.12 0.80
CA ARG A 81 -1.58 1.12 0.82
C ARG A 81 -2.31 2.27 1.51
N ARG A 82 -3.61 2.42 1.25
CA ARG A 82 -4.44 3.48 1.87
C ARG A 82 -4.50 3.33 3.39
N TYR A 83 -4.74 2.13 3.91
CA TYR A 83 -4.88 1.90 5.35
C TYR A 83 -3.56 1.58 6.07
N ALA A 84 -2.45 1.51 5.33
CA ALA A 84 -1.15 1.19 5.87
C ALA A 84 -0.69 2.13 7.00
N PRO A 85 -0.86 3.46 6.91
CA PRO A 85 -0.46 4.37 7.98
C PRO A 85 -1.20 4.10 9.30
N LEU A 86 -2.52 3.90 9.23
CA LEU A 86 -3.36 3.55 10.39
C LEU A 86 -2.90 2.26 11.07
N VAL A 87 -2.73 1.19 10.29
CA VAL A 87 -2.29 -0.11 10.82
C VAL A 87 -0.90 0.03 11.46
N THR A 88 0.01 0.77 10.82
CA THR A 88 1.35 1.04 11.36
C THR A 88 1.27 1.80 12.68
N GLN A 89 0.46 2.85 12.74
CA GLN A 89 0.33 3.72 13.90
C GLN A 89 -0.19 2.97 15.13
N VAL A 90 -1.23 2.15 14.94
CA VAL A 90 -1.79 1.35 16.03
C VAL A 90 -0.78 0.33 16.56
N ILE A 91 -0.09 -0.37 15.66
CA ILE A 91 0.94 -1.35 16.03
C ILE A 91 2.12 -0.68 16.73
N ALA A 92 2.55 0.50 16.26
CA ALA A 92 3.62 1.27 16.88
C ALA A 92 3.28 1.72 18.31
N ARG A 93 1.99 1.91 18.62
CA ARG A 93 1.48 2.18 19.97
C ARG A 93 1.31 0.91 20.83
N GLY A 94 1.69 -0.27 20.33
CA GLY A 94 1.50 -1.55 21.00
C GLY A 94 0.07 -2.10 20.93
N GLY A 95 -0.80 -1.49 20.13
CA GLY A 95 -2.17 -1.93 19.93
C GLY A 95 -2.32 -2.93 18.78
N ARG A 96 -3.45 -3.65 18.77
CA ARG A 96 -3.87 -4.45 17.62
C ARG A 96 -4.93 -3.68 16.83
N PRO A 97 -4.71 -3.32 15.56
CA PRO A 97 -5.69 -2.57 14.80
C PRO A 97 -6.89 -3.46 14.52
N GLY A 98 -8.07 -2.98 14.87
CA GLY A 98 -9.31 -3.69 14.58
C GLY A 98 -10.38 -2.77 14.04
N CYS A 99 -11.34 -3.35 13.35
CA CYS A 99 -12.50 -2.62 12.86
C CYS A 99 -13.77 -3.46 13.02
N SER A 100 -14.93 -2.80 12.96
CA SER A 100 -16.19 -3.54 12.82
C SER A 100 -16.33 -4.06 11.39
N ALA A 101 -16.94 -5.23 11.26
CA ALA A 101 -17.28 -5.83 9.99
C ALA A 101 -18.65 -6.50 10.06
N THR A 102 -19.25 -6.72 8.91
CA THR A 102 -20.41 -7.60 8.75
C THR A 102 -20.03 -8.84 7.98
N VAL A 103 -20.43 -10.00 8.50
CA VAL A 103 -20.40 -11.26 7.76
C VAL A 103 -21.77 -11.44 7.14
N GLN A 104 -21.80 -11.69 5.84
CA GLN A 104 -23.02 -11.87 5.06
C GLN A 104 -22.85 -13.04 4.08
N ARG A 105 -23.96 -13.58 3.58
CA ARG A 105 -23.91 -14.59 2.52
C ARG A 105 -23.95 -13.91 1.16
N GLY A 106 -22.93 -14.16 0.34
CA GLY A 106 -22.86 -13.72 -1.06
C GLY A 106 -22.88 -14.90 -2.03
N ALA A 107 -22.66 -14.61 -3.31
CA ALA A 107 -22.75 -15.60 -4.39
C ALA A 107 -21.66 -16.68 -4.30
N ARG A 108 -20.53 -16.36 -3.66
CA ARG A 108 -19.35 -17.24 -3.56
C ARG A 108 -19.16 -17.85 -2.16
N GLY A 109 -20.15 -17.72 -1.29
CA GLY A 109 -20.11 -18.20 0.10
C GLY A 109 -20.29 -17.07 1.10
N LEU A 110 -19.65 -17.18 2.26
CA LEU A 110 -19.61 -16.13 3.26
C LEU A 110 -18.62 -15.05 2.84
N GLU A 111 -19.06 -13.80 2.90
CA GLU A 111 -18.30 -12.60 2.55
C GLU A 111 -18.17 -11.70 3.77
N VAL A 112 -17.07 -10.96 3.85
CA VAL A 112 -16.80 -10.02 4.95
C VAL A 112 -16.73 -8.61 4.39
N VAL A 113 -17.53 -7.72 4.96
CA VAL A 113 -17.52 -6.29 4.61
C VAL A 113 -17.04 -5.52 5.83
N LEU A 114 -15.90 -4.84 5.70
CA LEU A 114 -15.33 -4.03 6.77
C LEU A 114 -15.96 -2.66 6.81
N SER A 115 -16.02 -2.05 7.99
CA SER A 115 -16.29 -0.63 8.17
C SER A 115 -15.00 0.06 8.61
N LEU A 116 -14.39 0.82 7.71
CA LEU A 116 -13.11 1.51 7.92
C LEU A 116 -13.27 3.03 7.85
N PRO A 117 -12.29 3.81 8.33
CA PRO A 117 -12.32 5.26 8.22
C PRO A 117 -12.24 5.68 6.74
N ARG A 118 -12.90 6.78 6.36
CA ARG A 118 -12.81 7.29 4.99
C ARG A 118 -11.39 7.77 4.66
N HIS A 119 -10.66 8.28 5.65
CA HIS A 119 -9.30 8.75 5.48
C HIS A 119 -8.30 7.78 6.11
N GLY A 120 -7.27 7.40 5.35
CA GLY A 120 -6.18 6.54 5.81
C GLY A 120 -5.23 7.23 6.81
N ASP A 121 -5.54 8.48 7.14
CA ASP A 121 -4.72 9.43 7.87
C ASP A 121 -5.36 9.76 9.23
N GLY A 122 -6.54 9.18 9.50
CA GLY A 122 -7.34 9.39 10.70
C GLY A 122 -6.56 8.99 11.95
N VAL A 123 -5.81 9.93 12.50
CA VAL A 123 -5.18 9.83 13.81
C VAL A 123 -6.27 9.41 14.78
N LEU A 124 -6.23 8.14 15.22
CA LEU A 124 -7.06 7.74 16.34
C LEU A 124 -6.76 8.72 17.49
N PRO A 125 -7.76 9.49 17.97
CA PRO A 125 -7.54 10.43 19.05
C PRO A 125 -6.85 9.67 20.17
N LEU A 126 -5.73 10.23 20.67
CA LEU A 126 -5.07 9.66 21.83
C LEU A 126 -6.15 9.50 22.91
N PRO A 127 -6.46 8.29 23.40
CA PRO A 127 -7.05 8.22 24.72
C PRO A 127 -6.03 8.91 25.63
N ALA A 128 -6.46 9.98 26.32
CA ALA A 128 -5.66 10.55 27.39
C ALA A 128 -5.22 9.39 28.30
N PRO A 129 -3.94 9.33 28.73
CA PRO A 129 -3.51 8.29 29.63
C PRO A 129 -4.43 8.36 30.84
N THR A 130 -5.27 7.34 31.00
CA THR A 130 -6.05 7.18 32.22
C THR A 130 -5.06 6.66 33.23
N GLU A 131 -4.28 7.57 33.82
CA GLU A 131 -3.43 7.30 34.97
C GLU A 131 -4.35 6.91 36.13
N THR A 132 -4.67 5.63 36.18
CA THR A 132 -5.29 5.01 37.35
C THR A 132 -4.38 3.87 37.78
N GLY A 133 -3.43 4.22 38.62
CA GLY A 133 -2.57 3.29 39.32
C GLY A 133 -1.48 4.04 40.09
N PRO A 134 -1.48 4.01 41.44
CA PRO A 134 -0.43 4.65 42.20
C PRO A 134 0.89 3.90 41.96
N GLU A 135 1.94 4.68 41.72
CA GLU A 135 3.31 4.20 41.63
C GLU A 135 3.67 3.41 42.89
N THR A 136 3.75 2.09 42.75
CA THR A 136 4.55 1.27 43.66
C THR A 136 5.78 0.85 42.91
N GLY A 137 6.92 1.41 43.34
CA GLY A 137 8.22 1.18 42.74
C GLY A 137 8.53 -0.31 42.69
N PHE A 138 8.55 -0.84 41.47
CA PHE A 138 9.12 -2.14 41.18
C PHE A 138 10.33 -1.91 40.27
N THR A 139 11.50 -1.78 40.89
CA THR A 139 12.78 -1.87 40.18
C THR A 139 12.89 -3.29 39.61
N PRO A 140 12.96 -3.47 38.29
CA PRO A 140 13.22 -4.81 37.76
C PRO A 140 14.64 -5.23 38.20
N PRO A 141 14.86 -6.46 38.69
CA PRO A 141 16.21 -6.94 38.91
C PRO A 141 16.95 -6.98 37.57
N VAL A 142 18.16 -6.41 37.55
CA VAL A 142 19.10 -6.54 36.44
C VAL A 142 19.45 -8.02 36.28
N VAL A 143 18.80 -8.68 35.32
CA VAL A 143 19.20 -10.02 34.89
C VAL A 143 20.35 -9.85 33.88
N PRO A 144 21.52 -10.49 34.08
CA PRO A 144 22.58 -10.46 33.08
C PRO A 144 22.10 -11.09 31.77
N LEU A 145 22.30 -10.39 30.65
CA LEU A 145 22.07 -10.94 29.31
C LEU A 145 22.91 -12.22 29.13
N PRO A 146 22.33 -13.37 28.75
CA PRO A 146 23.12 -14.51 28.31
C PRO A 146 23.83 -14.19 27.00
N ALA A 147 25.10 -14.59 26.91
CA ALA A 147 25.93 -14.43 25.74
C ALA A 147 25.30 -15.09 24.50
N ARG A 148 25.29 -14.34 23.40
CA ARG A 148 24.82 -14.74 22.08
C ARG A 148 25.64 -15.95 21.58
N PRO A 149 25.07 -17.14 21.32
CA PRO A 149 25.84 -18.20 20.68
C PRO A 149 26.14 -17.82 19.23
N ALA A 150 27.42 -17.96 18.86
CA ALA A 150 27.89 -17.79 17.50
C ALA A 150 27.18 -18.78 16.57
N ASN A 151 26.74 -18.28 15.41
CA ASN A 151 26.02 -19.03 14.39
C ASN A 151 27.04 -19.72 13.47
N PRO A 152 27.23 -21.05 13.48
CA PRO A 152 27.99 -21.70 12.42
C PRO A 152 27.06 -21.86 11.21
N PHE A 153 27.20 -20.95 10.25
CA PHE A 153 26.70 -21.13 8.90
C PHE A 153 27.42 -22.34 8.26
N THR A 154 26.87 -23.55 8.40
CA THR A 154 27.29 -24.71 7.61
C THR A 154 26.28 -24.96 6.50
N LYS A 155 26.64 -24.56 5.28
CA LYS A 155 25.98 -24.94 4.02
C LYS A 155 26.00 -26.46 3.89
N HIS A 156 24.84 -27.10 4.03
CA HIS A 156 24.63 -28.44 3.49
C HIS A 156 23.73 -28.34 2.26
N ARG A 157 24.31 -28.65 1.09
CA ARG A 157 23.59 -28.95 -0.14
C ARG A 157 23.17 -30.41 -0.10
N PRO A 158 21.88 -30.77 -0.24
CA PRO A 158 21.52 -32.12 -0.64
C PRO A 158 21.52 -32.22 -2.16
N ALA A 159 22.57 -32.82 -2.69
CA ALA A 159 22.55 -33.45 -4.01
C ALA A 159 21.96 -34.86 -3.84
N TRP A 160 20.80 -35.14 -4.44
CA TRP A 160 20.37 -36.50 -4.74
C TRP A 160 19.30 -36.54 -5.86
N ILE A 161 19.64 -37.29 -6.94
CA ILE A 161 18.78 -38.20 -7.73
C ILE A 161 17.69 -37.53 -8.61
N VAL A 162 17.76 -37.40 -9.94
CA VAL A 162 17.91 -38.36 -11.09
C VAL A 162 16.72 -39.32 -11.30
N ALA A 163 16.13 -39.20 -12.50
CA ALA A 163 15.34 -40.15 -13.29
C ALA A 163 13.81 -40.21 -13.13
N ALA A 164 13.10 -39.73 -14.15
CA ALA A 164 12.19 -40.52 -15.02
C ALA A 164 11.59 -39.56 -16.07
N ALA A 165 12.19 -39.44 -17.25
CA ALA A 165 11.94 -40.26 -18.43
C ALA A 165 10.60 -39.93 -19.11
N VAL A 166 10.75 -39.17 -20.20
CA VAL A 166 9.75 -38.79 -21.20
C VAL A 166 9.23 -40.03 -21.91
N VAL A 167 7.91 -40.20 -21.96
CA VAL A 167 7.23 -40.99 -22.98
C VAL A 167 6.15 -40.13 -23.60
N GLY A 168 6.45 -39.59 -24.78
CA GLY A 168 5.44 -39.08 -25.68
C GLY A 168 4.82 -40.23 -26.47
N LEU A 169 3.49 -40.20 -26.63
CA LEU A 169 2.77 -40.64 -27.83
C LEU A 169 1.27 -40.34 -27.64
N MET A 170 0.78 -39.20 -28.10
CA MET A 170 -0.66 -38.98 -28.29
C MET A 170 -1.00 -39.26 -29.75
N VAL A 171 -1.49 -40.47 -29.97
CA VAL A 171 -2.00 -41.00 -31.23
C VAL A 171 -3.28 -40.26 -31.62
N ILE A 172 -3.27 -39.69 -32.83
CA ILE A 172 -4.46 -39.30 -33.59
C ILE A 172 -5.07 -40.57 -34.18
N ILE A 173 -6.26 -40.98 -33.73
CA ILE A 173 -7.22 -41.78 -34.51
C ILE A 173 -8.63 -41.30 -34.16
N GLY A 174 -9.36 -40.81 -35.16
CA GLY A 174 -10.81 -40.61 -35.11
C GLY A 174 -11.57 -41.82 -35.62
N LEU A 175 -12.77 -42.05 -35.06
CA LEU A 175 -13.90 -42.81 -35.60
C LEU A 175 -15.15 -42.17 -34.94
N ALA A 176 -16.00 -41.40 -35.62
CA ALA A 176 -17.01 -41.82 -36.60
C ALA A 176 -17.93 -42.94 -36.08
N ASN A 177 -19.15 -42.57 -35.66
CA ASN A 177 -20.44 -43.30 -35.70
C ASN A 177 -21.43 -42.46 -34.85
N GLY A 178 -22.59 -41.99 -35.30
CA GLY A 178 -23.46 -42.44 -36.38
C GLY A 178 -24.78 -42.90 -35.76
N GLY A 179 -25.86 -42.15 -35.99
CA GLY A 179 -27.22 -42.71 -36.05
C GLY A 179 -28.18 -42.48 -34.88
N GLY A 180 -29.04 -41.46 -35.06
CA GLY A 180 -30.51 -41.66 -35.05
C GLY A 180 -31.25 -41.66 -33.70
N LYS A 181 -32.10 -40.64 -33.49
CA LYS A 181 -33.57 -40.77 -33.54
C LYS A 181 -34.27 -39.43 -33.19
N GLN A 182 -35.02 -38.92 -34.18
CA GLN A 182 -36.25 -38.13 -34.03
C GLN A 182 -37.33 -39.06 -33.37
N PRO A 183 -38.47 -38.62 -32.75
CA PRO A 183 -39.31 -37.55 -33.29
C PRO A 183 -40.26 -36.73 -32.36
N SER A 184 -40.91 -35.74 -32.99
CA SER A 184 -42.27 -35.20 -32.73
C SER A 184 -42.47 -34.34 -31.46
N THR A 185 -43.24 -33.24 -31.39
CA THR A 185 -44.23 -32.58 -32.27
C THR A 185 -44.62 -31.23 -31.63
N THR A 186 -44.86 -30.22 -32.49
CA THR A 186 -45.94 -29.20 -32.48
C THR A 186 -46.37 -28.47 -31.20
N ASN A 187 -46.26 -27.12 -31.22
CA ASN A 187 -47.32 -26.12 -30.96
C ASN A 187 -46.71 -24.70 -31.03
N THR A 188 -47.05 -23.89 -32.04
CA THR A 188 -48.11 -22.85 -32.03
C THR A 188 -47.69 -21.53 -31.36
N ALA A 189 -47.46 -20.55 -32.25
CA ALA A 189 -47.59 -19.09 -32.16
C ALA A 189 -47.67 -18.39 -30.78
N ALA A 190 -46.73 -17.47 -30.56
CA ALA A 190 -47.04 -16.12 -30.07
C ALA A 190 -45.99 -15.13 -30.58
N GLU A 191 -46.50 -14.11 -31.25
CA GLU A 191 -45.88 -12.98 -31.89
C GLU A 191 -45.51 -11.91 -30.85
N VAL A 192 -44.28 -11.39 -30.82
CA VAL A 192 -44.01 -9.98 -30.46
C VAL A 192 -42.71 -9.50 -31.15
N SER A 193 -42.90 -8.53 -32.04
CA SER A 193 -42.01 -7.42 -32.42
C SER A 193 -40.51 -7.48 -32.10
N ALA A 194 -39.69 -7.48 -33.15
CA ALA A 194 -38.39 -6.83 -33.14
C ALA A 194 -38.10 -6.21 -34.52
N SER A 195 -38.23 -4.88 -34.59
CA SER A 195 -37.78 -4.04 -35.69
C SER A 195 -36.54 -3.31 -35.21
N ALA A 196 -35.39 -3.53 -35.84
CA ALA A 196 -34.30 -2.55 -35.94
C ALA A 196 -33.21 -3.06 -36.89
N THR A 197 -33.20 -2.48 -38.08
CA THR A 197 -32.11 -2.39 -39.04
C THR A 197 -30.79 -2.02 -38.37
N THR A 198 -29.68 -2.69 -38.71
CA THR A 198 -28.37 -2.03 -38.59
C THR A 198 -27.38 -2.51 -39.65
N THR A 199 -26.81 -1.48 -40.25
CA THR A 199 -25.92 -1.36 -41.40
C THR A 199 -24.61 -2.15 -41.28
N LYS A 200 -24.28 -2.83 -42.37
CA LYS A 200 -22.97 -3.39 -42.70
C LYS A 200 -22.00 -2.24 -43.04
N ALA A 201 -20.90 -2.12 -42.29
CA ALA A 201 -19.76 -1.29 -42.68
C ALA A 201 -18.44 -2.03 -42.37
N ALA A 202 -17.57 -2.06 -43.37
CA ALA A 202 -16.29 -2.74 -43.40
C ALA A 202 -15.19 -1.98 -42.64
N PRO A 203 -14.16 -2.65 -42.08
CA PRO A 203 -12.96 -1.96 -41.62
C PRO A 203 -11.98 -1.76 -42.79
N THR A 204 -11.74 -0.49 -43.13
CA THR A 204 -10.65 -0.08 -44.03
C THR A 204 -9.38 0.11 -43.21
N THR A 205 -8.36 -0.65 -43.57
CA THR A 205 -6.98 -0.58 -43.06
C THR A 205 -6.35 0.77 -43.40
N THR A 206 -5.70 1.43 -42.44
CA THR A 206 -4.79 2.55 -42.73
C THR A 206 -3.46 2.28 -42.05
N THR A 207 -2.44 2.08 -42.89
CA THR A 207 -1.04 1.89 -42.53
C THR A 207 -0.40 3.27 -42.43
N THR A 208 0.21 3.59 -41.28
CA THR A 208 1.04 4.80 -41.13
C THR A 208 2.46 4.39 -40.78
N THR A 209 3.36 4.67 -41.72
CA THR A 209 4.80 4.55 -41.64
C THR A 209 5.37 5.72 -40.82
N ALA A 210 6.17 5.43 -39.78
CA ALA A 210 6.97 6.44 -39.09
C ALA A 210 8.47 6.06 -39.16
N GLN A 211 9.25 7.06 -39.56
CA GLN A 211 10.68 7.10 -39.89
C GLN A 211 11.58 7.01 -38.64
N PRO A 212 12.83 6.50 -38.75
CA PRO A 212 13.67 6.25 -37.58
C PRO A 212 14.35 7.49 -36.98
N THR A 213 14.63 7.31 -35.70
CA THR A 213 15.26 8.13 -34.67
C THR A 213 16.70 8.58 -35.00
N THR A 214 17.08 9.77 -34.51
CA THR A 214 18.48 10.07 -34.16
C THR A 214 18.49 10.98 -32.93
N THR A 215 18.97 10.47 -31.80
CA THR A 215 19.13 11.24 -30.55
C THR A 215 20.61 11.27 -30.20
N THR A 216 21.18 12.47 -30.25
CA THR A 216 22.56 12.78 -29.87
C THR A 216 22.70 12.76 -28.35
N THR A 217 23.63 11.95 -27.83
CA THR A 217 24.01 11.89 -26.40
C THR A 217 25.04 12.99 -26.10
N THR A 218 24.73 13.91 -25.19
CA THR A 218 25.71 14.87 -24.65
C THR A 218 26.04 14.47 -23.22
N THR A 219 27.27 14.00 -23.02
CA THR A 219 27.85 13.67 -21.71
C THR A 219 28.58 14.91 -21.17
N THR A 220 28.15 15.44 -20.03
CA THR A 220 28.86 16.55 -19.35
C THR A 220 29.59 16.01 -18.13
N THR A 221 30.91 15.91 -18.23
CA THR A 221 31.84 15.53 -17.17
C THR A 221 32.07 16.72 -16.23
N THR A 222 31.84 16.54 -14.92
CA THR A 222 32.14 17.54 -13.89
C THR A 222 33.54 17.29 -13.34
N THR A 223 34.44 18.26 -13.54
CA THR A 223 35.83 18.28 -13.07
C THR A 223 35.90 18.77 -11.63
N THR A 224 36.50 17.98 -10.74
CA THR A 224 36.84 18.36 -9.36
C THR A 224 38.16 19.13 -9.32
N GLN A 225 38.15 20.28 -8.65
CA GLN A 225 39.32 21.14 -8.42
C GLN A 225 40.14 20.62 -7.22
N PRO A 226 41.49 20.59 -7.28
CA PRO A 226 42.32 20.27 -6.13
C PRO A 226 42.51 21.48 -5.21
N THR A 227 42.26 21.30 -3.90
CA THR A 227 42.56 22.27 -2.86
C THR A 227 44.03 22.16 -2.44
N THR A 228 44.80 23.21 -2.68
CA THR A 228 46.20 23.36 -2.24
C THR A 228 46.25 23.59 -0.74
N THR A 229 46.95 22.72 -0.01
CA THR A 229 47.27 22.90 1.42
C THR A 229 48.65 23.53 1.54
N THR A 230 48.72 24.78 2.01
CA THR A 230 49.97 25.47 2.32
C THR A 230 50.34 25.22 3.78
N THR A 231 51.43 24.49 4.00
CA THR A 231 52.05 24.28 5.31
C THR A 231 53.04 25.41 5.59
N THR A 232 52.74 26.27 6.56
CA THR A 232 53.71 27.21 7.14
C THR A 232 54.07 26.74 8.55
N VAL A 233 55.35 26.42 8.72
CA VAL A 233 55.98 26.11 10.01
C VAL A 233 56.37 27.44 10.66
N GLU A 234 55.83 27.74 11.83
CA GLU A 234 56.37 28.79 12.71
C GLU A 234 56.45 28.32 14.18
N LYS A 235 57.50 28.82 14.84
CA LYS A 235 58.20 28.34 16.03
C LYS A 235 57.43 28.66 17.34
N PRO A 236 57.63 27.90 18.44
CA PRO A 236 56.78 28.01 19.62
C PRO A 236 57.19 29.17 20.54
N VAL A 237 56.23 30.03 20.91
CA VAL A 237 56.37 31.04 21.98
C VAL A 237 55.39 30.70 23.10
N VAL A 238 55.95 30.45 24.28
CA VAL A 238 55.24 30.05 25.51
C VAL A 238 54.54 31.26 26.11
N ALA A 239 53.21 31.19 26.27
CA ALA A 239 52.41 32.15 27.03
C ALA A 239 52.06 31.58 28.44
N PRO A 240 52.08 32.39 29.51
CA PRO A 240 51.82 31.96 30.88
C PRO A 240 50.33 31.59 31.13
N PRO A 241 50.03 30.75 32.14
CA PRO A 241 48.70 30.18 32.34
C PRO A 241 47.70 31.18 32.96
N ALA A 242 46.52 31.26 32.35
CA ALA A 242 45.37 31.99 32.88
C ALA A 242 44.73 31.26 34.08
N PRO A 243 44.11 31.97 35.04
CA PRO A 243 43.48 31.38 36.23
C PRO A 243 42.28 30.48 35.88
N PRO A 244 41.95 29.48 36.72
CA PRO A 244 40.89 28.52 36.43
C PRO A 244 39.50 29.17 36.51
N VAL A 245 38.78 29.13 35.39
CA VAL A 245 37.35 29.48 35.32
C VAL A 245 36.55 28.33 35.94
N VAL A 246 35.79 28.61 36.99
CA VAL A 246 34.89 27.65 37.63
C VAL A 246 33.72 27.37 36.66
N PRO A 247 33.40 26.10 36.31
CA PRO A 247 32.28 25.81 35.41
C PRO A 247 30.94 26.12 36.08
N GLN A 248 30.20 27.07 35.50
CA GLN A 248 28.77 27.23 35.81
C GLN A 248 28.00 26.04 35.20
N PRO A 249 26.96 25.51 35.88
CA PRO A 249 26.15 24.44 35.33
C PRO A 249 25.39 24.92 34.08
N VAL A 250 25.64 24.25 32.96
CA VAL A 250 24.99 24.51 31.67
C VAL A 250 23.51 24.12 31.77
N PRO A 251 22.55 25.01 31.44
CA PRO A 251 21.14 24.65 31.33
C PRO A 251 20.95 23.52 30.31
N LYS A 252 20.14 22.52 30.66
CA LYS A 252 19.78 21.41 29.76
C LYS A 252 19.20 21.96 28.45
N PRO A 253 19.72 21.55 27.27
CA PRO A 253 19.17 21.97 25.99
C PRO A 253 17.68 21.60 25.89
N ALA A 254 16.85 22.58 25.49
CA ALA A 254 15.46 22.33 25.15
C ALA A 254 15.37 21.33 23.98
N PRO A 255 14.30 20.52 23.88
CA PRO A 255 14.09 19.63 22.74
C PRO A 255 14.13 20.41 21.43
N ALA A 256 14.82 19.87 20.43
CA ALA A 256 14.87 20.49 19.10
C ALA A 256 13.45 20.57 18.50
N PRO A 257 13.07 21.71 17.88
CA PRO A 257 11.80 21.83 17.18
C PRO A 257 11.71 20.81 16.03
N ALA A 258 10.50 20.31 15.77
CA ALA A 258 10.20 19.45 14.63
C ALA A 258 10.60 20.15 13.33
N PRO A 259 11.11 19.41 12.32
CA PRO A 259 11.50 20.01 11.05
C PRO A 259 10.29 20.70 10.41
N GLU A 260 10.42 22.00 10.17
CA GLU A 260 9.46 22.77 9.38
C GLU A 260 9.44 22.24 7.94
N PRO A 261 8.27 22.27 7.25
CA PRO A 261 8.20 21.87 5.85
C PRO A 261 9.13 22.78 5.04
N VAL A 262 10.15 22.18 4.43
CA VAL A 262 11.06 22.88 3.51
C VAL A 262 10.24 23.37 2.32
N SER A 263 9.97 24.67 2.28
CA SER A 263 9.28 25.34 1.18
C SER A 263 10.23 25.59 0.01
N ASP A 264 10.82 24.52 -0.52
CA ASP A 264 11.49 24.59 -1.82
C ASP A 264 10.42 24.42 -2.91
N CYS A 265 10.35 25.39 -3.81
CA CYS A 265 9.41 25.37 -4.92
C CYS A 265 9.98 24.56 -6.08
N ASP A 266 9.14 23.76 -6.74
CA ASP A 266 9.54 22.97 -7.90
C ASP A 266 9.83 23.86 -9.12
N LYS A 267 11.02 23.72 -9.70
CA LYS A 267 11.48 24.55 -10.83
C LYS A 267 10.77 24.26 -12.15
N ASN A 268 10.05 23.14 -12.27
CA ASN A 268 9.33 22.80 -13.49
C ASN A 268 8.06 23.63 -13.69
N TYR A 269 7.68 24.45 -12.71
CA TYR A 269 6.43 25.21 -12.72
C TYR A 269 6.68 26.68 -12.38
N SER A 270 5.78 27.55 -12.84
CA SER A 270 5.76 28.95 -12.45
C SER A 270 5.09 29.11 -11.09
N GLY A 271 5.65 29.93 -10.21
CA GLY A 271 5.13 30.11 -8.85
C GLY A 271 5.69 29.07 -7.89
N CYS A 272 5.11 28.97 -6.69
CA CYS A 272 5.57 28.01 -5.69
C CYS A 272 4.71 26.75 -5.68
N VAL A 273 5.12 25.76 -6.47
CA VAL A 273 4.59 24.40 -6.38
C VAL A 273 5.39 23.65 -5.30
N PRO A 274 4.78 23.16 -4.21
CA PRO A 274 5.49 22.42 -3.17
C PRO A 274 6.18 21.18 -3.75
N ILE A 275 7.41 20.90 -3.33
CA ILE A 275 8.08 19.64 -3.69
C ILE A 275 7.49 18.51 -2.82
N ALA A 276 6.67 17.68 -3.43
CA ALA A 276 6.04 16.51 -2.80
C ALA A 276 6.07 15.30 -3.74
N SER A 277 5.59 14.14 -3.26
CA SER A 277 5.49 12.96 -4.13
C SER A 277 4.42 13.08 -5.21
N ASP A 278 3.40 13.90 -4.95
CA ASP A 278 2.27 14.18 -5.82
C ASP A 278 1.69 15.54 -5.38
N VAL A 279 1.30 16.37 -6.35
CA VAL A 279 0.73 17.69 -6.09
C VAL A 279 -0.50 17.82 -6.95
N ASP A 280 -1.62 18.19 -6.34
CA ASP A 280 -2.90 18.32 -7.01
C ASP A 280 -3.39 19.76 -7.09
N CYS A 281 -4.30 20.03 -8.01
CA CYS A 281 -4.99 21.30 -8.06
C CYS A 281 -5.95 21.47 -6.88
N ALA A 282 -5.80 22.56 -6.14
CA ALA A 282 -6.69 22.92 -5.04
C ALA A 282 -8.13 23.13 -5.56
N GLY A 283 -9.11 22.49 -4.91
CA GLY A 283 -10.51 22.52 -5.34
C GLY A 283 -10.90 21.39 -6.32
N GLY A 284 -9.93 20.59 -6.77
CA GLY A 284 -10.17 19.39 -7.58
C GLY A 284 -10.45 18.13 -6.75
N SER A 285 -10.57 16.98 -7.45
CA SER A 285 -10.77 15.64 -6.85
C SER A 285 -9.46 14.93 -6.46
N GLY A 286 -8.35 15.66 -6.49
CA GLY A 286 -7.01 15.17 -6.19
C GLY A 286 -6.90 14.59 -4.77
N ASN A 287 -6.00 13.61 -4.59
CA ASN A 287 -5.75 12.91 -3.32
C ASN A 287 -4.27 12.95 -2.90
N GLY A 288 -3.50 13.82 -3.52
CA GLY A 288 -2.08 14.02 -3.30
C GLY A 288 -1.82 14.66 -1.93
N PRO A 289 -0.60 14.46 -1.40
CA PRO A 289 -0.19 15.01 -0.10
C PRO A 289 -0.02 16.54 -0.11
N ALA A 290 -0.01 17.18 -1.27
CA ALA A 290 0.10 18.63 -1.43
C ALA A 290 -0.87 19.14 -2.49
N TYR A 291 -1.29 20.39 -2.34
CA TYR A 291 -2.18 21.06 -3.28
C TYR A 291 -1.62 22.43 -3.67
N VAL A 292 -1.85 22.83 -4.91
CA VAL A 292 -1.50 24.15 -5.43
C VAL A 292 -2.74 24.86 -5.98
N SER A 293 -2.88 26.15 -5.68
CA SER A 293 -3.95 26.98 -6.24
C SER A 293 -3.51 27.54 -7.59
N GLY A 294 -4.30 27.25 -8.64
CA GLY A 294 -4.02 27.66 -10.02
C GLY A 294 -4.40 29.10 -10.37
N PRO A 295 -4.04 29.58 -11.58
CA PRO A 295 -3.36 28.84 -12.64
C PRO A 295 -1.82 28.74 -12.44
N VAL A 296 -1.25 27.58 -12.77
CA VAL A 296 0.19 27.29 -12.66
C VAL A 296 0.74 26.98 -14.04
N ARG A 297 1.67 27.78 -14.56
CA ARG A 297 2.29 27.51 -15.85
C ARG A 297 3.37 26.43 -15.74
N VAL A 298 3.37 25.47 -16.64
CA VAL A 298 4.44 24.47 -16.76
C VAL A 298 5.60 25.10 -17.54
N ILE A 299 6.76 25.23 -16.90
CA ILE A 299 8.01 25.77 -17.49
C ILE A 299 8.90 24.64 -18.03
N GLY A 300 8.91 23.50 -17.34
CA GLY A 300 9.72 22.34 -17.65
C GLY A 300 8.86 21.14 -18.05
N SER A 301 8.97 20.05 -17.29
CA SER A 301 8.14 18.86 -17.47
C SER A 301 7.02 18.82 -16.44
N ASP A 302 5.81 18.47 -16.87
CA ASP A 302 4.68 18.28 -15.97
C ASP A 302 4.79 16.93 -15.22
N ILE A 303 5.59 16.91 -14.16
CA ILE A 303 5.84 15.72 -13.34
C ILE A 303 4.66 15.34 -12.43
N TYR A 304 3.83 16.32 -12.05
CA TYR A 304 2.65 16.15 -11.19
C TYR A 304 1.34 16.06 -11.98
N LYS A 305 1.37 16.14 -13.32
CA LYS A 305 0.19 16.03 -14.19
C LYS A 305 -0.88 17.10 -13.88
N LEU A 306 -0.43 18.32 -13.61
CA LEU A 306 -1.31 19.46 -13.33
C LEU A 306 -1.97 20.00 -14.61
N ASP A 307 -1.33 19.80 -15.77
CA ASP A 307 -1.76 20.20 -17.11
C ASP A 307 -2.23 18.94 -17.87
N ASN A 308 -3.53 18.66 -17.81
CA ASN A 308 -4.10 17.41 -18.33
C ASN A 308 -4.33 17.44 -19.84
N ASP A 309 -4.53 18.61 -20.41
CA ASP A 309 -4.79 18.86 -21.83
C ASP A 309 -3.52 19.27 -22.61
N GLY A 310 -2.44 19.59 -21.91
CA GLY A 310 -1.10 19.78 -22.46
C GLY A 310 -0.92 21.15 -23.12
N ASP A 311 -1.64 22.16 -22.66
CA ASP A 311 -1.60 23.52 -23.22
C ASP A 311 -0.51 24.41 -22.57
N GLY A 312 0.14 23.89 -21.51
CA GLY A 312 1.17 24.54 -20.72
C GLY A 312 0.67 25.24 -19.46
N ILE A 313 -0.62 25.17 -19.14
CA ILE A 313 -1.27 25.76 -17.97
C ILE A 313 -1.97 24.67 -17.15
N GLY A 314 -1.47 24.46 -15.93
CA GLY A 314 -2.08 23.56 -14.97
C GLY A 314 -3.05 24.26 -14.03
N CYS A 315 -4.00 23.49 -13.50
CA CYS A 315 -4.99 23.96 -12.53
C CYS A 315 -5.83 25.15 -12.99
N GLU A 316 -6.18 25.19 -14.27
CA GLU A 316 -7.29 26.00 -14.74
C GLU A 316 -8.61 25.43 -14.19
N SER A 317 -9.45 26.29 -13.64
CA SER A 317 -10.75 25.95 -13.02
C SER A 317 -11.81 26.91 -13.51
#